data_AF-A0A7W1PG29-F1
#
_entry.id   AF-A0A7W1PG29-F1
#
_cell.length_a   1.000
_cell.length_b   1.000
_cell.length_c   1.000
_cell.angle_alpha   90.00
_cell.angle_beta   90.00
_cell.angle_gamma   90.00
#
_symmetry.space_group_name_H-M   'P 1'
#
loop_
_entity.id
_entity.type
_entity.pdbx_description
1 polymer ?
#
loop_
_entity_poly.entity_id
_entity_poly.type
_entity_poly.pdbx_seq_one_letter_code
_entity_poly.pdbx_strand_id
1 'polypeptide(L)'
;MPEALQHALFAHSAAHAARPLPVIGEQRDISYFGASARTILNGPETTGMPFWSINPYTGCAIGCQYCYARYAHRYAVERVTASAADVSLRSELADLPPWLAFERRILVKQNAADALRLQLRTLHRLPARWKSLRENGIG
;
A
#
# COMPACT_ATOMS: atom_id res chain seq x y z
N MET A 1 7.25 -1.26 -46.37
CA MET A 1 6.68 -0.26 -45.43
C MET A 1 7.38 -0.46 -44.10
N PRO A 2 8.33 0.39 -43.66
CA PRO A 2 8.93 0.22 -42.36
C PRO A 2 7.97 0.69 -41.27
N GLU A 3 7.74 -0.19 -40.32
CA GLU A 3 6.89 -0.04 -39.14
C GLU A 3 7.43 1.08 -38.26
N ALA A 4 6.60 2.09 -38.00
CA ALA A 4 6.96 3.23 -37.17
C ALA A 4 7.06 2.79 -35.70
N LEU A 5 8.27 2.52 -35.25
CA LEU A 5 8.58 2.22 -33.86
C LEU A 5 8.41 3.52 -33.03
N GLN A 6 7.23 3.66 -32.41
CA GLN A 6 6.95 4.78 -31.50
C GLN A 6 7.90 4.69 -30.30
N HIS A 7 8.85 5.61 -30.23
CA HIS A 7 9.70 5.78 -29.07
C HIS A 7 8.90 6.46 -27.96
N ALA A 8 8.93 5.90 -26.75
CA ALA A 8 8.27 6.50 -25.60
C ALA A 8 8.80 7.92 -25.36
N LEU A 9 7.91 8.92 -25.45
CA LEU A 9 8.22 10.35 -25.33
C LEU A 9 8.63 10.80 -23.91
N PHE A 10 8.45 9.93 -22.93
CA PHE A 10 8.91 10.16 -21.56
C PHE A 10 10.08 9.24 -21.30
N ALA A 11 11.24 9.81 -20.97
CA ALA A 11 12.24 9.07 -20.21
C ALA A 11 11.51 8.45 -19.02
N HIS A 12 11.65 7.13 -18.83
CA HIS A 12 11.16 6.44 -17.64
C HIS A 12 11.93 7.00 -16.44
N SER A 13 11.52 8.17 -15.99
CA SER A 13 12.22 8.96 -15.00
C SER A 13 11.92 8.33 -13.65
N ALA A 14 13.00 7.83 -13.05
CA ALA A 14 13.06 6.93 -11.92
C ALA A 14 12.45 5.55 -12.21
N ALA A 15 13.31 4.63 -12.66
CA ALA A 15 13.26 3.28 -12.12
C ALA A 15 13.18 3.44 -10.59
N HIS A 16 11.98 3.32 -10.02
CA HIS A 16 11.83 3.02 -8.61
C HIS A 16 12.55 1.69 -8.46
N ALA A 17 13.83 1.75 -8.05
CA ALA A 17 14.67 0.58 -7.93
C ALA A 17 13.85 -0.48 -7.22
N ALA A 18 13.70 -1.62 -7.89
CA ALA A 18 12.88 -2.72 -7.44
C ALA A 18 13.20 -2.99 -5.98
N ARG A 19 12.25 -2.71 -5.09
CA ARG A 19 12.47 -2.97 -3.67
C ARG A 19 12.31 -4.47 -3.46
N PRO A 20 13.27 -5.13 -2.80
CA PRO A 20 13.09 -6.53 -2.46
C PRO A 20 11.87 -6.65 -1.54
N LEU A 21 11.00 -7.63 -1.84
CA LEU A 21 9.88 -7.97 -0.96
C LEU A 21 10.14 -9.36 -0.40
N PRO A 22 11.02 -9.48 0.62
CA PRO A 22 11.31 -10.77 1.19
C PRO A 22 10.04 -11.37 1.78
N VAL A 23 9.83 -12.67 1.57
CA VAL A 23 8.88 -13.42 2.37
C VAL A 23 9.38 -13.40 3.81
N ILE A 24 8.57 -12.86 4.71
CA ILE A 24 8.94 -12.67 6.13
C ILE A 24 8.15 -13.58 7.07
N GLY A 25 7.24 -14.37 6.52
CA GLY A 25 6.46 -15.33 7.28
C GLY A 25 5.41 -16.01 6.42
N GLU A 26 4.93 -17.12 6.93
CA GLU A 26 3.85 -17.91 6.33
C GLU A 26 2.90 -18.38 7.44
N GLN A 27 1.62 -18.45 7.13
CA GLN A 27 0.59 -18.99 8.01
C GLN A 27 -0.47 -19.72 7.19
N ARG A 28 -0.52 -21.05 7.29
CA ARG A 28 -1.38 -21.92 6.47
C ARG A 28 -1.12 -21.65 4.97
N ASP A 29 -2.08 -21.07 4.26
CA ASP A 29 -2.02 -20.70 2.85
C ASP A 29 -1.75 -19.20 2.63
N ILE A 30 -1.36 -18.47 3.68
CA ILE A 30 -1.07 -17.04 3.66
C ILE A 30 0.44 -16.82 3.68
N SER A 31 0.92 -15.99 2.75
CA SER A 31 2.31 -15.54 2.68
C SER A 31 2.39 -14.04 3.03
N TYR A 32 3.37 -13.69 3.86
CA TYR A 32 3.63 -12.33 4.28
C TYR A 32 4.88 -11.79 3.61
N PHE A 33 4.76 -10.64 2.95
CA PHE A 33 5.85 -10.01 2.20
C PHE A 33 6.27 -8.72 2.89
N GLY A 34 7.57 -8.57 3.16
CA GLY A 34 8.13 -7.33 3.70
C GLY A 34 8.05 -6.21 2.67
N ALA A 35 7.43 -5.09 3.03
CA ALA A 35 7.37 -3.89 2.21
C ALA A 35 7.79 -2.65 3.01
N SER A 36 8.15 -1.58 2.31
CA SER A 36 8.34 -0.26 2.91
C SER A 36 7.33 0.72 2.36
N ALA A 37 6.69 1.50 3.24
CA ALA A 37 5.70 2.49 2.90
C ALA A 37 6.17 3.91 3.23
N ARG A 38 5.76 4.87 2.42
CA ARG A 38 5.95 6.30 2.69
C ARG A 38 4.97 6.83 3.75
N THR A 39 3.77 6.27 3.78
CA THR A 39 2.66 6.66 4.65
C THR A 39 1.95 5.43 5.18
N ILE A 40 1.46 5.48 6.42
CA ILE A 40 0.59 4.44 6.98
C ILE A 40 -0.71 4.97 7.56
N LEU A 41 -0.77 6.28 7.83
CA LEU A 41 -1.96 6.96 8.29
C LEU A 41 -2.83 7.39 7.10
N ASN A 42 -4.12 7.07 7.13
CA ASN A 42 -5.10 7.49 6.12
C ASN A 42 -6.21 8.31 6.79
N GLY A 43 -6.54 9.46 6.22
CA GLY A 43 -7.59 10.34 6.71
C GLY A 43 -8.98 10.00 6.15
N PRO A 44 -10.04 10.59 6.75
CA PRO A 44 -11.40 10.51 6.23
C PRO A 44 -11.52 10.88 4.75
N GLU A 45 -10.76 11.89 4.31
CA GLU A 45 -10.73 12.35 2.92
C GLU A 45 -10.18 11.32 1.93
N THR A 46 -9.35 10.39 2.40
CA THR A 46 -8.74 9.35 1.57
C THR A 46 -9.58 8.07 1.57
N THR A 47 -10.22 7.76 2.69
CA THR A 47 -10.90 6.47 2.91
C THR A 47 -12.42 6.54 2.77
N GLY A 48 -13.01 7.74 2.86
CA GLY A 48 -14.45 7.93 2.98
C GLY A 48 -15.03 7.51 4.33
N MET A 49 -14.19 7.08 5.28
CA MET A 49 -14.61 6.66 6.62
C MET A 49 -14.60 7.84 7.59
N PRO A 50 -15.47 7.89 8.63
CA PRO A 50 -15.55 9.02 9.56
C PRO A 50 -14.39 9.06 10.58
N PHE A 51 -13.32 8.30 10.35
CA PHE A 51 -12.20 8.16 11.27
C PHE A 51 -10.87 8.09 10.52
N TRP A 52 -9.80 8.44 11.25
CA TRP A 52 -8.44 8.17 10.82
C TRP A 52 -8.11 6.70 11.02
N SER A 53 -7.42 6.11 10.04
CA SER A 53 -6.98 4.72 10.13
C SER A 53 -5.47 4.61 10.03
N ILE A 54 -4.90 3.69 10.81
CA ILE A 54 -3.50 3.29 10.70
C ILE A 54 -3.49 1.95 9.96
N ASN A 55 -2.79 1.89 8.84
CA ASN A 55 -2.71 0.72 7.99
C ASN A 55 -1.26 0.20 7.94
N PRO A 56 -0.87 -0.71 8.84
CA PRO A 56 0.44 -1.38 8.82
C PRO A 56 0.51 -2.55 7.82
N TYR A 57 -0.64 -3.06 7.35
CA TYR A 57 -0.73 -4.25 6.49
C TYR A 57 -1.57 -3.97 5.23
N THR A 58 -1.00 -4.21 4.05
CA THR A 58 -1.81 -4.21 2.83
C THR A 58 -2.25 -5.63 2.54
N GLY A 59 -3.51 -5.94 2.82
CA GLY A 59 -4.10 -7.28 2.74
C GLY A 59 -4.77 -7.65 4.07
N CYS A 60 -5.62 -8.68 4.08
CA CYS A 60 -6.31 -9.10 5.30
C CYS A 60 -6.61 -10.60 5.30
N ALA A 61 -6.03 -11.34 6.25
CA ALA A 61 -6.25 -12.78 6.43
C ALA A 61 -7.72 -13.17 6.70
N ILE A 62 -8.54 -12.22 7.14
CA ILE A 62 -9.95 -12.43 7.51
C ILE A 62 -10.90 -12.13 6.33
N GLY A 63 -10.48 -11.29 5.37
CA GLY A 63 -11.24 -11.11 4.12
C GLY A 63 -12.63 -10.46 4.25
N CYS A 64 -12.86 -9.57 5.22
CA CYS A 64 -14.18 -8.97 5.46
C CYS A 64 -14.82 -8.37 4.19
N GLN A 65 -16.08 -8.72 3.93
CA GLN A 65 -16.80 -8.28 2.73
C GLN A 65 -16.88 -6.76 2.59
N TYR A 66 -17.01 -6.05 3.71
CA TYR A 66 -17.15 -4.59 3.78
C TYR A 66 -15.85 -3.86 4.13
N CYS A 67 -14.69 -4.47 3.85
CA CYS A 67 -13.41 -3.87 4.17
C CYS A 67 -13.07 -2.70 3.23
N TYR A 68 -13.04 -1.48 3.76
CA TYR A 68 -12.66 -0.27 3.01
C TYR A 68 -11.25 -0.39 2.38
N ALA A 69 -10.35 -1.17 2.96
CA ALA A 69 -8.98 -1.34 2.49
C ALA A 69 -8.84 -2.29 1.28
N ARG A 70 -9.90 -3.05 0.94
CA ARG A 70 -9.84 -4.08 -0.11
C ARG A 70 -9.51 -3.51 -1.49
N TYR A 71 -10.06 -2.35 -1.83
CA TYR A 71 -9.76 -1.66 -3.09
C TYR A 71 -8.30 -1.25 -3.18
N ALA A 72 -7.73 -0.70 -2.10
CA ALA A 72 -6.34 -0.22 -2.07
C ALA A 72 -5.31 -1.34 -2.23
N HIS A 73 -5.63 -2.58 -1.81
CA HIS A 73 -4.72 -3.72 -1.96
C HIS A 73 -4.46 -4.08 -3.41
N ARG A 74 -5.49 -4.09 -4.26
CA ARG A 74 -5.33 -4.40 -5.70
C ARG A 74 -4.26 -3.51 -6.33
N TYR A 75 -4.38 -2.19 -6.15
CA TYR A 75 -3.39 -1.22 -6.65
C TYR A 75 -2.02 -1.35 -5.99
N ALA A 76 -1.94 -1.79 -4.73
CA ALA A 76 -0.67 -2.01 -4.08
C ALA A 76 0.04 -3.23 -4.66
N VAL A 77 -0.66 -4.34 -4.81
CA VAL A 77 -0.12 -5.56 -5.42
C VAL A 77 0.28 -5.30 -6.86
N GLU A 78 -0.56 -4.71 -7.70
CA GLU A 78 -0.21 -4.38 -9.09
C GLU A 78 1.08 -3.55 -9.20
N ARG A 79 1.21 -2.49 -8.38
CA ARG A 79 2.42 -1.66 -8.34
C ARG A 79 3.65 -2.43 -7.87
N VAL A 80 3.47 -3.26 -6.85
CA VAL A 80 4.52 -4.05 -6.25
C VAL A 80 5.01 -5.12 -7.23
N THR A 81 4.09 -5.87 -7.84
CA THR A 81 4.35 -6.84 -8.92
C THR A 81 5.04 -6.19 -10.12
N ALA A 82 4.60 -5.00 -10.55
CA ALA A 82 5.23 -4.27 -11.65
C ALA A 82 6.66 -3.80 -11.32
N SER A 83 6.95 -3.55 -10.04
CA SER A 83 8.26 -3.09 -9.57
C SER A 83 9.17 -4.22 -9.08
N ALA A 84 8.70 -5.46 -8.98
CA ALA A 84 9.50 -6.58 -8.50
C ALA A 84 10.57 -6.97 -9.54
N ALA A 85 11.85 -6.90 -9.16
CA ALA A 85 12.96 -7.35 -10.01
C ALA A 85 13.05 -8.87 -10.08
N ASP A 86 12.57 -9.55 -9.03
CA ASP A 86 12.57 -11.00 -8.96
C ASP A 86 11.35 -11.56 -9.69
N VAL A 87 11.60 -12.36 -10.73
CA VAL A 87 10.58 -12.99 -11.56
C VAL A 87 9.81 -14.06 -10.79
N SER A 88 10.44 -14.81 -9.87
CA SER A 88 9.73 -15.84 -9.10
C SER A 88 8.76 -15.20 -8.12
N LEU A 89 9.20 -14.14 -7.44
CA LEU A 89 8.37 -13.33 -6.55
C LEU A 89 7.20 -12.68 -7.29
N ARG A 90 7.45 -12.22 -8.52
CA ARG A 90 6.40 -11.67 -9.39
C ARG A 90 5.35 -12.72 -9.72
N SER A 91 5.74 -13.96 -9.98
CA SER A 91 4.81 -15.09 -10.18
C SER A 91 4.03 -15.34 -8.90
N GLU A 92 4.70 -15.59 -7.77
CA GLU A 92 4.06 -15.93 -6.49
C GLU A 92 3.00 -14.90 -6.05
N LEU A 93 3.23 -13.62 -6.34
CA LEU A 93 2.30 -12.54 -6.04
C LEU A 93 1.14 -12.43 -7.04
N ALA A 94 1.34 -12.85 -8.29
CA ALA A 94 0.35 -12.80 -9.38
C ALA A 94 -0.46 -14.10 -9.57
N ASP A 95 -0.03 -15.21 -8.97
CA ASP A 95 -0.61 -16.54 -9.20
C ASP A 95 -2.04 -16.72 -8.65
N LEU A 96 -2.54 -15.76 -7.85
CA LEU A 96 -3.87 -15.81 -7.26
C LEU A 96 -4.80 -14.76 -7.89
N PRO A 97 -6.10 -15.07 -8.05
CA PRO A 97 -7.06 -14.07 -8.49
C PRO A 97 -7.09 -12.91 -7.49
N PRO A 98 -7.33 -11.65 -7.92
CA PRO A 98 -7.15 -10.47 -7.08
C PRO A 98 -7.89 -10.50 -5.74
N TRP A 99 -9.08 -11.12 -5.69
CA TRP A 99 -9.87 -11.25 -4.47
C TRP A 99 -9.23 -12.19 -3.45
N LEU A 100 -8.58 -13.26 -3.90
CA LEU A 100 -7.90 -14.24 -3.04
C LEU A 100 -6.49 -13.78 -2.68
N ALA A 101 -5.81 -13.08 -3.59
CA ALA A 101 -4.55 -12.43 -3.31
C ALA A 101 -4.67 -11.43 -2.14
N PHE A 102 -5.80 -10.73 -1.99
CA PHE A 102 -6.08 -9.88 -0.83
C PHE A 102 -5.93 -10.60 0.51
N GLU A 103 -6.31 -11.86 0.55
CA GLU A 103 -6.42 -12.65 1.78
C GLU A 103 -5.17 -13.50 2.02
N ARG A 104 -4.47 -13.89 0.95
CA ARG A 104 -3.34 -14.84 0.98
C ARG A 104 -1.98 -14.20 0.69
N ARG A 105 -1.94 -12.95 0.22
CA ARG A 105 -0.71 -12.21 -0.09
C ARG A 105 -0.73 -10.87 0.65
N ILE A 106 -0.21 -10.89 1.88
CA ILE A 106 -0.28 -9.74 2.78
C ILE A 106 1.07 -9.01 2.78
N LEU A 107 1.06 -7.74 2.39
CA LEU A 107 2.24 -6.90 2.48
C LEU A 107 2.34 -6.32 3.89
N VAL A 108 3.45 -6.56 4.57
CA VAL A 108 3.75 -6.05 5.91
C VAL A 108 4.68 -4.86 5.78
N LYS A 109 4.21 -3.68 6.19
CA LYS A 109 5.01 -2.45 6.14
C LYS A 109 6.00 -2.45 7.28
N GLN A 110 7.21 -2.95 7.05
CA GLN A 110 8.23 -3.15 8.09
C GLN A 110 8.64 -1.83 8.76
N ASN A 111 8.57 -0.72 8.03
CA ASN A 111 8.87 0.62 8.56
C ASN A 111 7.63 1.34 9.12
N ALA A 112 6.56 0.62 9.49
CA ALA A 112 5.29 1.23 9.90
C ALA A 112 5.44 2.18 11.11
N ALA A 113 6.14 1.75 12.16
CA ALA A 113 6.32 2.56 13.37
C ALA A 113 7.04 3.89 13.06
N ASP A 114 8.12 3.84 12.30
CA ASP A 114 8.89 5.03 11.92
C ASP A 114 8.10 5.95 11.00
N ALA A 115 7.40 5.38 10.01
CA ALA A 115 6.54 6.13 9.11
C ALA A 115 5.42 6.86 9.89
N LEU A 116 4.79 6.18 10.84
CA LEU A 116 3.76 6.77 11.70
C LEU A 116 4.33 7.91 12.55
N ARG A 117 5.47 7.67 13.21
CA ARG A 117 6.13 8.67 14.05
C ARG A 117 6.44 9.93 13.23
N LEU A 118 6.95 9.77 12.02
CA LEU A 118 7.21 10.90 11.11
C LEU A 118 5.91 11.64 10.74
N GLN A 119 4.86 10.91 10.38
CA GLN A 119 3.56 11.50 10.02
C GLN A 119 2.95 12.28 11.19
N LEU A 120 2.95 11.73 12.40
CA LEU A 120 2.42 12.40 13.58
C LEU A 120 3.22 13.65 13.95
N ARG A 121 4.56 13.64 13.80
CA ARG A 121 5.39 14.83 13.97
C ARG A 121 5.01 15.93 13.00
N THR A 122 4.76 15.59 11.74
CA THR A 122 4.34 16.55 10.71
C THR A 122 2.96 17.12 11.03
N LEU A 123 1.99 16.29 11.37
CA LEU A 123 0.65 16.72 11.73
C LEU A 123 0.63 17.63 12.98
N HIS A 124 1.43 17.28 14.00
CA HIS A 124 1.57 18.10 15.20
C HIS A 124 2.21 19.48 14.92
N ARG A 125 3.03 19.60 13.87
CA ARG A 125 3.73 20.84 13.51
C ARG A 125 2.92 21.78 12.62
N LEU A 126 1.77 21.35 12.08
CA LEU A 126 0.92 22.20 11.23
C LEU A 126 0.11 23.19 12.12
N PRO A 127 0.39 24.51 12.10
CA PRO A 127 -0.16 25.42 13.11
C PRO A 127 -1.64 25.79 12.97
N ALA A 128 -2.39 25.32 11.97
CA ALA A 128 -3.70 25.95 11.66
C ALA A 128 -4.81 25.04 11.10
N ARG A 129 -4.78 23.73 11.36
CA ARG A 129 -5.90 22.84 10.93
C ARG A 129 -6.52 22.01 12.07
N TRP A 130 -5.86 21.96 13.22
CA TRP A 130 -6.31 21.15 14.36
C TRP A 130 -7.40 21.84 15.21
N LYS A 131 -7.45 23.18 15.26
CA LYS A 131 -8.52 23.92 15.96
C LYS A 131 -9.90 23.70 15.33
N SER A 132 -9.97 23.76 13.99
CA SER A 132 -11.21 23.56 13.23
C SER A 132 -11.82 22.15 13.40
N LEU A 133 -11.01 21.11 13.64
CA LEU A 133 -11.50 19.75 13.89
C LEU A 133 -12.06 19.55 15.30
N ARG A 134 -11.63 20.35 16.30
CA ARG A 134 -12.25 20.38 17.64
C ARG A 134 -13.53 21.21 17.68
N GLU A 135 -13.60 22.25 16.85
CA GLU A 135 -14.73 23.19 16.83
C GLU A 135 -15.95 22.66 16.04
N ASN A 136 -15.76 21.71 15.10
CA ASN A 136 -16.84 21.13 14.29
C ASN A 136 -17.40 19.80 14.83
N GLY A 137 -17.47 19.63 16.15
CA GLY A 137 -18.23 18.61 16.89
C GLY A 137 -18.71 17.39 16.09
N ILE A 138 -17.90 16.33 16.05
CA ILE A 138 -18.41 14.98 15.89
C ILE A 138 -18.54 14.43 17.32
N GLY A 139 -19.71 14.69 17.90
CA GLY A 139 -20.22 13.94 19.06
C GLY A 139 -20.78 12.59 18.62
#